data_AF-A0A6J4QRV6-F1
#
_entry.id   AF-A0A6J4QRV6-F1
#
_cell.length_a   1.000
_cell.length_b   1.000
_cell.length_c   1.000
_cell.angle_alpha   90.00
_cell.angle_beta   90.00
_cell.angle_gamma   90.00
#
_symmetry.space_group_name_H-M   'P 1'
#
loop_
_entity.id
_entity.type
_entity.pdbx_description
1 polymer ?
#
loop_
_entity_poly.entity_id
_entity_poly.type
_entity_poly.pdbx_seq_one_letter_code
_entity_poly.pdbx_strand_id
1 'polypeptide(L)'
;MAVIVALTVSPTTALLTAILFLGIQQLEGNFLTPKIQGDTLHVHPILVFLAVIIGGGLGGIPGVVVAVPALAVLRVLFDFFRVRLKTDG
;
A
#
# COMPACT_ATOMS: atom_id res chain seq x y z
N MET A 1 -9.11 -15.63 -6.21
CA MET A 1 -10.27 -16.07 -7.02
C MET A 1 -9.90 -16.89 -8.26
N ALA A 2 -8.72 -16.70 -8.90
CA ALA A 2 -8.32 -17.46 -10.08
C ALA A 2 -8.07 -18.98 -9.85
N VAL A 3 -7.54 -19.36 -8.69
CA VAL A 3 -7.16 -20.76 -8.39
C VAL A 3 -8.38 -21.69 -8.23
N ILE A 4 -9.48 -21.17 -7.69
CA ILE A 4 -10.73 -21.94 -7.49
C ILE A 4 -11.39 -22.26 -8.84
N VAL A 5 -11.32 -21.35 -9.80
CA VAL A 5 -11.86 -21.55 -11.15
C VAL A 5 -10.99 -22.50 -11.97
N ALA A 6 -9.67 -22.52 -11.76
CA ALA A 6 -8.78 -23.41 -12.51
C ALA A 6 -8.93 -24.90 -12.12
N LEU A 7 -9.37 -25.18 -10.88
CA LEU A 7 -9.67 -26.55 -10.41
C LEU A 7 -10.85 -27.22 -11.12
N THR A 8 -11.73 -26.47 -11.80
CA THR A 8 -12.92 -27.04 -12.46
C THR A 8 -12.66 -27.52 -13.89
N VAL A 9 -11.47 -27.29 -14.45
CA VAL A 9 -11.14 -27.61 -15.85
C VAL A 9 -10.25 -28.85 -15.97
N SER A 10 -9.15 -28.93 -15.22
CA SER A 10 -8.28 -30.12 -15.10
C SER A 10 -7.16 -29.85 -14.08
N PRO A 11 -6.74 -30.83 -13.25
CA PRO A 11 -5.69 -30.64 -12.24
C PRO A 11 -4.34 -30.15 -12.80
N THR A 12 -3.99 -30.54 -14.03
CA THR A 12 -2.73 -30.12 -14.67
C THR A 12 -2.79 -28.66 -15.13
N THR A 13 -3.91 -28.23 -15.70
CA THR A 13 -4.14 -26.83 -16.09
C THR A 13 -4.23 -25.90 -14.87
N ALA A 14 -4.80 -26.40 -13.76
CA ALA A 14 -4.85 -25.68 -12.49
C ALA A 14 -3.47 -25.39 -11.92
N LEU A 15 -2.58 -26.39 -11.94
CA LEU A 15 -1.22 -26.25 -11.44
C LEU A 15 -0.39 -25.27 -12.27
N LEU A 16 -0.46 -25.38 -13.60
CA LEU A 16 0.25 -24.47 -14.51
C LEU A 16 -0.25 -23.02 -14.38
N THR A 17 -1.58 -22.83 -14.31
CA THR A 17 -2.18 -21.49 -14.10
C THR A 17 -1.78 -20.92 -12.75
N ALA A 18 -1.76 -21.73 -11.68
CA ALA A 18 -1.36 -21.28 -10.35
C ALA A 18 0.11 -20.83 -10.32
N ILE A 19 1.02 -21.60 -10.93
CA ILE A 19 2.45 -21.24 -10.99
C ILE A 19 2.65 -19.94 -11.78
N LEU A 20 2.02 -19.82 -12.95
CA LEU A 20 2.12 -18.62 -13.78
C LEU A 20 1.55 -17.39 -13.06
N PHE A 21 0.38 -17.54 -12.43
CA PHE A 21 -0.28 -16.49 -11.68
C PHE A 21 0.53 -16.04 -10.46
N LEU A 22 1.13 -16.99 -9.73
CA LEU A 22 2.05 -16.66 -8.64
C LEU A 22 3.29 -15.92 -9.15
N GLY A 23 3.86 -16.34 -10.29
CA GLY A 23 4.98 -15.64 -10.92
C GLY A 23 4.64 -14.20 -11.29
N ILE A 24 3.48 -13.98 -11.90
CA ILE A 24 2.98 -12.64 -12.25
C ILE A 24 2.73 -11.81 -10.99
N GLN A 25 2.03 -12.36 -9.99
CA GLN A 25 1.78 -11.64 -8.73
C GLN A 25 3.07 -11.27 -8.00
N GLN A 26 4.08 -12.15 -8.00
CA GLN A 26 5.37 -11.83 -7.41
C GLN A 26 6.08 -10.71 -8.16
N LEU A 27 6.00 -10.69 -9.50
CA LEU A 27 6.56 -9.61 -10.32
C LEU A 27 5.79 -8.29 -10.10
N GLU A 28 4.47 -8.34 -10.09
CA GLU A 28 3.63 -7.17 -9.86
C GLU A 28 3.82 -6.61 -8.46
N GLY A 29 3.74 -7.43 -7.41
CA GLY A 29 3.84 -6.99 -6.02
C GLY A 29 5.22 -6.49 -5.62
N ASN A 30 6.30 -7.13 -6.10
CA ASN A 30 7.66 -6.83 -5.64
C ASN A 30 8.47 -5.94 -6.58
N PHE A 31 8.12 -5.84 -7.87
CA PHE A 31 8.86 -5.03 -8.84
C PHE A 31 8.00 -3.96 -9.49
N LEU A 32 6.85 -4.33 -10.05
CA LEU A 32 6.03 -3.39 -10.81
C LEU A 32 5.37 -2.36 -9.90
N THR A 33 4.82 -2.81 -8.77
CA THR A 33 4.19 -1.97 -7.74
C THR A 33 5.19 -0.94 -7.19
N PRO A 34 6.36 -1.31 -6.64
CA PRO A 34 7.31 -0.33 -6.15
C PRO A 34 7.94 0.51 -7.27
N LYS A 35 8.08 0.01 -8.51
CA LYS A 35 8.58 0.83 -9.62
C LYS A 35 7.57 1.86 -10.12
N ILE A 36 6.28 1.53 -10.12
CA ILE A 36 5.18 2.46 -10.44
C ILE A 36 4.93 3.42 -9.27
N GLN A 37 5.01 2.92 -8.04
CA GLN A 37 4.84 3.69 -6.80
C GLN A 37 6.14 4.35 -6.32
N GLY A 38 7.19 4.34 -7.16
CA GLY A 38 8.59 4.50 -6.78
C GLY A 38 9.00 5.90 -6.36
N ASP A 39 8.60 6.32 -5.16
CA ASP A 39 9.33 7.23 -4.24
C ASP A 39 8.40 8.11 -3.36
N THR A 40 7.10 7.82 -3.32
CA THR A 40 6.14 8.79 -2.75
C THR A 40 6.01 8.77 -1.22
N LEU A 41 6.50 7.75 -0.51
CA LEU A 41 6.44 7.71 0.95
C LEU A 41 7.81 7.91 1.61
N HIS A 42 8.38 9.11 1.42
CA HIS A 42 9.39 9.66 2.33
C HIS A 42 8.79 10.01 3.71
N VAL A 43 7.74 9.32 4.15
CA VAL A 43 7.16 9.54 5.47
C VAL A 43 8.07 8.81 6.44
N HIS A 44 8.81 9.57 7.24
CA HIS A 44 9.75 9.00 8.20
C HIS A 44 9.04 7.92 9.03
N PRO A 45 9.57 6.69 9.15
CA PRO A 45 8.89 5.58 9.84
C PRO A 45 8.39 5.93 11.25
N ILE A 46 9.08 6.86 11.93
CA ILE A 46 8.70 7.46 13.20
C ILE A 46 7.33 8.14 13.17
N LEU A 47 6.95 8.85 12.09
CA LEU A 47 5.66 9.50 11.98
C LEU A 47 4.52 8.48 11.88
N VAL A 48 4.73 7.39 11.15
CA VAL A 48 3.77 6.27 11.06
C VAL A 48 3.62 5.61 12.43
N PHE A 49 4.74 5.34 13.11
CA PHE A 49 4.74 4.78 14.45
C PHE A 49 4.00 5.68 15.46
N LEU A 50 4.26 6.98 15.44
CA LEU A 50 3.59 7.94 16.30
C LEU A 50 2.08 8.02 16.01
N ALA A 51 1.69 8.05 14.74
CA ALA A 51 0.29 8.04 14.34
C ALA A 51 -0.43 6.78 14.83
N VAL A 52 0.21 5.61 14.75
CA VAL A 52 -0.35 4.35 15.25
C VAL A 52 -0.50 4.35 16.77
N ILE A 53 0.48 4.87 17.52
CA ILE A 53 0.37 4.99 18.99
C ILE A 53 -0.78 5.93 19.36
N ILE A 54 -0.85 7.09 18.72
CA ILE A 54 -1.90 8.08 19.00
C ILE A 54 -3.27 7.52 18.61
N GLY A 55 -3.41 6.95 17.41
CA GLY A 55 -4.65 6.33 16.94
C GLY A 55 -5.10 5.17 17.83
N GLY A 56 -4.16 4.32 18.23
CA GLY A 56 -4.41 3.23 19.18
C GLY A 56 -4.86 3.73 20.54
N GLY A 57 -4.27 4.82 21.05
CA GLY A 57 -4.68 5.45 22.30
C GLY A 57 -6.07 6.10 22.23
N LEU A 58 -6.46 6.66 21.08
CA LEU A 58 -7.73 7.36 20.91
C LEU A 58 -8.91 6.42 20.63
N GLY A 59 -8.69 5.34 19.89
CA GLY A 59 -9.77 4.49 19.38
C GLY A 59 -9.47 3.00 19.35
N GLY A 60 -8.41 2.54 20.03
CA GLY A 60 -8.00 1.14 20.02
C GLY A 60 -7.66 0.64 18.61
N ILE A 61 -8.07 -0.59 18.30
CA ILE A 61 -7.81 -1.21 17.00
C ILE A 61 -8.36 -0.38 15.82
N PRO A 62 -9.63 0.10 15.84
CA PRO A 62 -10.14 1.00 14.79
C PRO A 62 -9.29 2.26 14.61
N GLY A 63 -8.81 2.86 15.70
CA GLY A 63 -8.00 4.06 15.65
C GLY A 63 -6.64 3.84 14.99
N VAL A 64 -6.02 2.67 15.17
CA VAL A 64 -4.80 2.27 14.46
C VAL A 64 -5.04 2.15 12.95
N VAL A 65 -6.16 1.53 12.55
CA VAL A 65 -6.51 1.33 11.13
C VAL A 65 -6.69 2.67 10.42
N VAL A 66 -7.30 3.65 11.09
CA VAL A 66 -7.55 5.00 10.53
C VAL A 66 -6.32 5.91 10.62
N ALA A 67 -5.41 5.67 11.56
CA ALA A 67 -4.23 6.52 11.76
C ALA A 67 -3.31 6.61 10.54
N VAL A 68 -3.06 5.47 9.88
CA VAL A 68 -2.17 5.41 8.71
C VAL A 68 -2.71 6.21 7.52
N PRO A 69 -3.97 6.01 7.05
CA PRO A 69 -4.52 6.82 5.98
C PRO A 69 -4.66 8.31 6.36
N ALA A 70 -5.00 8.63 7.62
CA ALA A 70 -5.07 10.02 8.08
C ALA A 70 -3.71 10.73 7.99
N LEU A 71 -2.62 10.06 8.41
CA LEU A 71 -1.27 10.57 8.28
C LEU A 71 -0.90 10.79 6.80
N ALA A 72 -1.25 9.87 5.91
CA ALA A 72 -1.00 10.01 4.48
C ALA A 72 -1.68 11.25 3.89
N VAL A 73 -2.96 11.48 4.22
CA VAL A 73 -3.71 12.66 3.79
C VAL A 73 -3.07 13.95 4.31
N LEU A 74 -2.71 13.99 5.59
CA LEU A 74 -2.05 15.16 6.19
C LEU A 74 -0.73 15.48 5.45
N ARG A 75 0.03 14.46 5.10
CA ARG A 75 1.30 14.59 4.39
C ARG A 75 1.12 15.15 2.99
N VAL A 76 0.13 14.66 2.24
CA VAL A 76 -0.24 15.19 0.92
C VAL A 76 -0.64 16.67 1.00
N LEU A 77 -1.42 17.05 2.03
CA LEU A 77 -1.77 18.46 2.25
C LEU A 77 -0.53 19.31 2.51
N PHE A 78 0.39 18.86 3.39
CA PHE A 78 1.64 19.58 3.65
C PHE A 78 2.50 19.74 2.39
N ASP A 79 2.64 18.68 1.60
CA ASP A 79 3.40 18.72 0.35
C ASP A 79 2.75 19.68 -0.66
N PHE A 80 1.42 19.68 -0.77
CA PHE A 80 0.67 20.62 -1.61
C PHE A 80 0.88 22.09 -1.19
N PHE A 81 0.74 22.41 0.10
CA PHE A 81 0.96 23.77 0.60
C PHE A 81 2.42 24.22 0.47
N ARG A 82 3.39 23.32 0.71
CA ARG A 82 4.82 23.62 0.56
C ARG A 82 5.20 23.95 -0.88
N VAL A 83 4.66 23.22 -1.85
CA VAL A 83 4.87 23.49 -3.28
C VAL A 83 4.27 24.86 -3.66
N ARG A 84 3.07 25.17 -3.15
CA ARG A 84 2.41 26.45 -3.44
C ARG A 84 3.19 27.66 -2.89
N LEU A 85 3.65 27.58 -1.64
CA LEU A 85 4.41 28.65 -0.98
C LEU A 85 5.77 28.92 -1.63
N LYS A 86 6.38 27.92 -2.28
CA LYS A 86 7.68 28.08 -2.95
C LYS A 86 7.58 28.71 -4.34
N THR A 87 6.36 28.81 -4.90
CA THR A 87 6.13 29.43 -6.22
C THR A 87 5.89 30.94 -6.13
N ASP A 88 5.57 31.46 -4.94
CA ASP A 88 5.24 32.87 -4.72
C ASP A 88 6.43 33.68 -4.10
N GLY A 89 7.68 33.18 -4.20
CA GLY A 89 8.89 33.81 -3.66
C GLY A 89 10.06 33.86 -4.63
#